data_AF-A0A0C3S6M4-F1
#
_entry.id   AF-A0A0C3S6M4-F1
#
_cell.length_a   1.000
_cell.length_b   1.000
_cell.length_c   1.000
_cell.angle_alpha   90.00
_cell.angle_beta   90.00
_cell.angle_gamma   90.00
#
_symmetry.space_group_name_H-M   'P 1'
#
loop_
_entity.id
_entity.type
_entity.pdbx_description
1 polymer ?
#
loop_
_entity_poly.entity_id
_entity_poly.type
_entity_poly.pdbx_seq_one_letter_code
_entity_poly.pdbx_strand_id
1 'polypeptide(L)'
;QLVCVPFGTCEPCPENARHEPFCKPFGNRRLMHCFPASTSPSSHPDPSQPHARPPGSQHGPDTQPQTDHRGEIPAWESCGRIVANERGDFYEFLACNLAVALLALAVVFVRSKRLQAMQARQLAARIGLVRPTPEGWAAG
;
A
#
# COMPACT_ATOMS: atom_id res chain seq x y z
N GLN A 1 -9.93 38.22 3.50
CA GLN A 1 -9.03 37.07 3.74
C GLN A 1 -9.88 35.81 3.83
N LEU A 2 -9.45 34.71 3.22
CA LEU A 2 -10.10 33.40 3.32
C LEU A 2 -9.27 32.52 4.26
N VAL A 3 -9.95 31.67 5.03
CA VAL A 3 -9.34 30.61 5.84
C VAL A 3 -9.85 29.29 5.27
N CYS A 4 -8.93 28.40 4.91
CA CYS A 4 -9.26 27.11 4.32
C CYS A 4 -8.87 25.99 5.28
N VAL A 5 -9.78 25.03 5.48
CA VAL A 5 -9.55 23.84 6.30
C VAL A 5 -9.72 22.58 5.45
N PRO A 6 -8.87 21.56 5.65
CA PRO A 6 -9.02 20.28 4.98
C PRO A 6 -10.31 19.59 5.40
N PHE A 7 -10.97 18.94 4.44
CA PHE A 7 -12.22 18.21 4.68
C PHE A 7 -12.16 16.78 4.13
N GLY A 8 -11.61 16.61 2.93
CA GLY A 8 -11.55 15.31 2.26
C GLY A 8 -10.33 14.46 2.63
N THR A 9 -10.42 13.16 2.32
CA THR A 9 -9.25 12.27 2.31
C THR A 9 -8.32 12.61 1.13
N CYS A 10 -7.05 12.23 1.25
CA CYS A 10 -6.09 12.36 0.16
C CYS A 10 -6.41 11.33 -0.93
N GLU A 11 -6.69 11.79 -2.14
CA GLU A 11 -7.05 10.98 -3.30
C GLU A 11 -6.10 11.23 -4.48
N PRO A 12 -5.92 10.25 -5.38
CA PRO A 12 -5.16 10.47 -6.61
C PRO A 12 -5.83 11.52 -7.50
N CYS A 13 -5.03 12.38 -8.11
CA CYS A 13 -5.54 13.32 -9.09
C CYS A 13 -6.02 12.60 -10.37
N PRO A 14 -7.15 13.04 -10.95
CA PRO A 14 -7.59 12.53 -12.24
C PRO A 14 -6.58 12.92 -13.33
N GLU A 15 -6.47 12.09 -14.36
CA GLU A 15 -5.42 12.19 -15.39
C GLU A 15 -5.34 13.58 -16.02
N ASN A 16 -6.49 14.17 -16.31
CA ASN A 16 -6.62 15.49 -16.93
C ASN A 16 -6.15 16.65 -16.03
N ALA A 17 -6.10 16.46 -14.70
CA ALA A 17 -5.72 17.49 -13.73
C ALA A 17 -4.34 17.27 -13.12
N ARG A 18 -3.59 16.23 -13.51
CA ARG A 18 -2.24 15.93 -12.95
C ARG A 18 -1.21 17.04 -13.14
N HIS A 19 -1.45 17.93 -14.09
CA HIS A 19 -0.63 19.09 -14.39
C HIS A 19 -0.94 20.28 -13.48
N GLU A 20 -2.09 20.28 -12.83
CA GLU A 20 -2.54 21.35 -11.95
C GLU A 20 -1.66 21.45 -10.69
N PRO A 21 -1.48 22.66 -10.13
CA PRO A 21 -0.61 22.87 -8.98
C PRO A 21 -1.07 22.14 -7.73
N PHE A 22 -2.39 21.97 -7.53
CA PHE A 22 -2.94 21.21 -6.40
C PHE A 22 -2.65 19.71 -6.48
N CYS A 23 -2.07 19.22 -7.58
CA CYS A 23 -1.60 17.85 -7.73
C CYS A 23 -0.10 17.71 -7.56
N LYS A 24 0.67 18.77 -7.33
CA LYS A 24 2.13 18.70 -7.18
C LYS A 24 2.54 18.69 -5.71
N PRO A 25 3.61 17.93 -5.35
CA PRO A 25 4.46 17.10 -6.21
C PRO A 25 3.98 15.63 -6.37
N PHE A 26 3.05 15.17 -5.52
CA PHE A 26 2.78 13.73 -5.37
C PHE A 26 1.70 13.17 -6.29
N GLY A 27 1.04 14.01 -7.09
CA GLY A 27 -0.09 13.58 -7.91
C GLY A 27 -1.37 13.34 -7.11
N ASN A 28 -1.43 13.79 -5.85
CA ASN A 28 -2.58 13.58 -4.96
C ASN A 28 -3.16 14.92 -4.50
N ARG A 29 -4.47 14.96 -4.34
CA ARG A 29 -5.24 16.14 -3.88
C ARG A 29 -6.22 15.76 -2.77
N ARG A 30 -6.64 16.76 -1.97
CA ARG A 30 -7.77 16.62 -1.05
C ARG A 30 -8.67 17.85 -1.09
N LEU A 31 -9.95 17.63 -0.78
CA LEU A 31 -10.94 18.70 -0.75
C LEU A 31 -10.76 19.57 0.52
N MET A 32 -10.88 20.88 0.35
CA MET A 32 -10.89 21.87 1.41
C MET A 32 -12.19 22.67 1.39
N HIS A 33 -12.63 23.10 2.58
CA HIS A 33 -13.62 24.16 2.72
C HIS A 33 -12.93 25.47 3.05
N CYS A 34 -13.16 26.47 2.21
CA CYS A 34 -12.71 27.84 2.47
C CYS A 34 -13.89 28.70 2.91
N PHE A 35 -13.71 29.48 3.98
CA PHE A 35 -14.68 30.43 4.47
C PHE A 35 -14.05 31.83 4.59
N PRO A 36 -14.85 32.90 4.46
CA PRO A 36 -14.40 34.25 4.81
C PRO A 36 -13.88 34.27 6.25
N ALA A 37 -12.73 34.91 6.49
CA ALA A 37 -12.11 34.93 7.82
C ALA A 37 -13.07 35.45 8.92
N SER A 38 -13.99 36.35 8.55
CA SER A 38 -15.06 36.91 9.39
C SER A 38 -16.05 35.87 9.95
N THR A 39 -16.13 34.70 9.32
CA THR A 39 -17.09 33.63 9.62
C THR A 39 -16.38 32.36 10.09
N SER A 40 -15.08 32.42 10.41
CA SER A 40 -14.30 31.25 10.81
C SER A 40 -14.89 30.57 12.04
N PRO A 41 -15.38 29.31 11.95
CA PRO A 41 -15.61 28.51 13.14
C PRO A 41 -14.24 28.20 13.74
N SER A 42 -13.91 28.83 14.86
CA SER A 42 -12.67 28.58 15.60
C SER A 42 -12.63 27.11 16.03
N SER A 43 -11.87 26.28 15.31
CA SER A 43 -11.56 24.92 15.71
C SER A 43 -10.46 24.93 16.78
N HIS A 44 -10.82 25.34 17.99
CA HIS A 44 -10.04 25.09 19.20
C HIS A 44 -10.84 24.13 20.09
N PRO A 45 -10.36 22.90 20.35
CA PRO A 45 -10.85 22.12 21.47
C PRO A 45 -10.23 22.74 22.73
N ASP A 46 -10.98 23.60 23.43
CA ASP A 46 -10.58 24.09 24.75
C ASP A 46 -10.75 22.96 25.78
N PRO A 47 -9.68 22.44 26.40
CA PRO A 47 -9.78 21.46 27.47
C PRO A 47 -9.78 22.19 28.82
N SER A 48 -10.76 23.06 29.07
CA SER A 48 -10.90 23.67 30.40
C SER A 48 -12.31 24.15 30.75
N GLN A 49 -13.23 23.22 31.04
CA GLN A 49 -14.35 23.53 31.93
C GLN A 49 -14.62 22.41 32.94
N PRO A 50 -14.40 22.63 34.25
CA PRO A 50 -14.95 21.81 35.31
C PRO A 50 -16.42 22.16 35.56
N HIS A 51 -17.17 21.11 35.88
CA HIS A 51 -18.59 21.02 36.18
C HIS A 51 -19.22 22.12 37.06
N ALA A 52 -20.43 22.56 36.67
CA ALA A 52 -21.53 22.89 37.59
C ALA A 52 -22.90 22.75 36.87
N ARG A 53 -23.89 22.15 37.53
CA ARG A 53 -25.24 21.76 37.03
C ARG A 53 -26.34 22.71 37.62
N PRO A 54 -27.65 22.49 37.36
CA PRO A 54 -28.56 23.23 36.46
C PRO A 54 -29.56 24.17 37.21
N PRO A 55 -30.50 24.88 36.51
CA PRO A 55 -31.87 24.33 36.40
C PRO A 55 -32.62 24.74 35.09
N GLY A 56 -33.72 24.04 34.80
CA GLY A 56 -34.86 24.64 34.08
C GLY A 56 -35.06 24.25 32.62
N SER A 57 -35.92 23.24 32.43
CA SER A 57 -36.73 22.88 31.27
C SER A 57 -37.12 24.01 30.29
N GLN A 58 -36.89 23.77 28.99
CA GLN A 58 -37.85 24.08 27.92
C GLN A 58 -37.54 23.26 26.65
N HIS A 59 -38.57 22.56 26.15
CA HIS A 59 -38.61 21.88 24.87
C HIS A 59 -38.57 22.92 23.75
N GLY A 60 -37.57 22.86 22.86
CA GLY A 60 -37.45 23.61 21.62
C GLY A 60 -36.77 22.72 20.58
N PRO A 61 -37.14 22.80 19.29
CA PRO A 61 -36.81 21.78 18.30
C PRO A 61 -35.28 21.71 18.13
N ASP A 62 -34.79 20.50 17.89
CA ASP A 62 -33.39 20.16 17.66
C ASP A 62 -32.64 21.25 16.89
N THR A 63 -31.90 22.10 17.61
CA THR A 63 -30.85 22.92 17.04
C THR A 63 -29.67 22.01 16.75
N GLN A 64 -29.85 21.18 15.73
CA GLN A 64 -28.74 20.70 14.93
C GLN A 64 -27.94 21.96 14.54
N PRO A 65 -26.63 22.05 14.80
CA PRO A 65 -25.85 23.18 14.35
C PRO A 65 -25.90 23.16 12.82
N GLN A 66 -26.84 23.92 12.26
CA GLN A 66 -26.82 24.32 10.87
C GLN A 66 -25.57 25.16 10.72
N THR A 67 -24.46 24.50 10.39
CA THR A 67 -23.37 25.16 9.69
C THR A 67 -23.97 25.69 8.41
N ASP A 68 -24.33 26.97 8.43
CA ASP A 68 -24.88 27.69 7.29
C ASP A 68 -23.79 27.66 6.20
N HIS A 69 -23.88 26.69 5.27
CA HIS A 69 -22.98 26.53 4.13
C HIS A 69 -23.07 27.73 3.15
N ARG A 70 -23.84 28.78 3.46
CA ARG A 70 -23.87 30.06 2.74
C ARG A 70 -22.53 30.78 2.87
N GLY A 71 -21.58 30.39 2.02
CA GLY A 71 -20.28 31.06 1.88
C GLY A 71 -19.09 30.12 1.91
N GLU A 72 -19.30 28.80 2.01
CA GLU A 72 -18.20 27.85 1.81
C GLU A 72 -17.85 27.75 0.33
N ILE A 73 -16.55 27.81 0.04
CA ILE A 73 -16.02 27.66 -1.30
C ILE A 73 -15.24 26.35 -1.33
N PRO A 74 -15.69 25.34 -2.10
CA PRO A 74 -14.93 24.11 -2.25
C PRO A 74 -13.65 24.40 -3.02
N ALA A 75 -12.52 23.93 -2.50
CA ALA A 75 -11.21 24.10 -3.10
C ALA A 75 -10.39 22.81 -3.00
N TRP A 76 -9.31 22.73 -3.78
CA TRP A 76 -8.38 21.61 -3.76
C TRP A 76 -7.02 22.06 -3.26
N GLU A 77 -6.41 21.25 -2.40
CA GLU A 77 -4.99 21.38 -2.06
C GLU A 77 -4.23 20.09 -2.38
N SER A 78 -2.92 20.22 -2.52
CA SER A 78 -2.04 19.07 -2.57
C SER A 78 -1.96 18.38 -1.22
N CYS A 79 -1.87 17.06 -1.24
CA CYS A 79 -1.72 16.26 -0.04
C CYS A 79 -0.55 15.28 -0.20
N GLY A 80 -0.28 14.55 0.89
CA GLY A 80 0.85 13.63 0.96
C GLY A 80 0.71 12.39 0.06
N ARG A 81 1.62 11.45 0.27
CA ARG A 81 1.59 10.15 -0.40
C ARG A 81 0.48 9.27 0.18
N ILE A 82 -0.20 8.51 -0.69
CA ILE A 82 -1.24 7.57 -0.30
C ILE A 82 -0.59 6.21 -0.07
N VAL A 83 -0.22 5.94 1.19
CA VAL A 83 0.53 4.74 1.59
C VAL A 83 -0.17 3.44 1.20
N ALA A 84 -1.49 3.40 1.20
CA ALA A 84 -2.26 2.21 0.80
C ALA A 84 -2.01 1.83 -0.67
N ASN A 85 -1.91 2.83 -1.55
CA ASN A 85 -1.67 2.60 -2.98
C ASN A 85 -0.21 2.21 -3.24
N GLU A 86 0.75 2.94 -2.66
CA GLU A 86 2.19 2.64 -2.83
C GLU A 86 2.57 1.25 -2.33
N ARG A 87 1.89 0.74 -1.30
CA ARG A 87 2.11 -0.62 -0.81
C ARG A 87 1.74 -1.68 -1.85
N GLY A 88 0.67 -1.48 -2.62
CA GLY A 88 0.27 -2.40 -3.69
C GLY A 88 1.36 -2.51 -4.75
N ASP A 89 1.79 -1.36 -5.27
CA ASP A 89 2.83 -1.27 -6.30
C ASP A 89 4.16 -1.90 -5.82
N PHE A 90 4.51 -1.70 -4.54
CA PHE A 90 5.70 -2.30 -3.94
C PHE A 90 5.63 -3.83 -3.90
N TYR A 91 4.48 -4.40 -3.53
CA TYR A 91 4.32 -5.86 -3.48
C TYR A 91 4.33 -6.49 -4.87
N GLU A 92 3.80 -5.80 -5.89
CA GLU A 92 3.92 -6.25 -7.28
C GLU A 92 5.39 -6.35 -7.71
N PHE A 93 6.17 -5.29 -7.47
CA PHE A 93 7.60 -5.30 -7.77
C PHE A 93 8.35 -6.40 -7.00
N LEU A 94 8.06 -6.56 -5.72
CA LEU A 94 8.66 -7.61 -4.89
C LEU A 94 8.32 -9.00 -5.41
N ALA A 95 7.06 -9.26 -5.74
CA ALA A 95 6.60 -10.55 -6.25
C ALA A 95 7.26 -10.90 -7.59
N CYS A 96 7.37 -9.93 -8.51
CA CYS A 96 8.07 -10.10 -9.78
C CYS A 96 9.54 -10.49 -9.58
N ASN A 97 10.27 -9.78 -8.72
CA ASN A 97 11.67 -10.11 -8.44
C ASN A 97 11.83 -11.48 -7.76
N LEU A 98 10.93 -11.81 -6.84
CA LEU A 98 10.93 -13.11 -6.16
C LEU A 98 10.67 -14.25 -7.17
N ALA A 99 9.75 -14.06 -8.11
CA ALA A 99 9.49 -15.03 -9.18
C ALA A 99 10.74 -15.25 -10.05
N VAL A 100 11.41 -14.17 -10.47
CA VAL A 100 12.67 -14.27 -11.24
C VAL A 100 13.75 -14.99 -10.45
N ALA A 101 13.89 -14.70 -9.16
CA ALA A 101 14.87 -15.36 -8.28
C ALA A 101 14.59 -16.86 -8.16
N LEU A 102 13.33 -17.27 -7.97
CA LEU A 102 12.94 -18.67 -7.90
C LEU A 102 13.19 -19.41 -9.22
N LEU A 103 12.89 -18.77 -10.36
CA LEU A 103 13.18 -19.33 -11.68
C LEU A 103 14.69 -19.55 -11.87
N ALA A 104 15.51 -18.57 -11.50
CA ALA A 104 16.96 -18.69 -11.58
C ALA A 104 17.47 -19.85 -10.70
N LEU A 105 16.99 -19.95 -9.45
CA LEU A 105 17.34 -21.05 -8.55
C LEU A 105 16.91 -22.41 -9.11
N ALA A 106 15.72 -22.51 -9.69
CA ALA A 106 15.23 -23.74 -10.30
C ALA A 106 16.12 -24.18 -11.48
N VAL A 107 16.50 -23.24 -12.35
CA VAL A 107 17.43 -23.52 -13.47
C VAL A 107 18.77 -24.01 -12.96
N VAL A 108 19.36 -23.33 -11.97
CA VAL A 108 20.63 -23.73 -11.37
C VAL A 108 20.52 -25.10 -10.71
N PHE A 109 19.43 -25.38 -9.99
CA PHE A 109 19.19 -26.67 -9.35
C PHE A 109 19.11 -27.80 -10.37
N VAL A 110 18.29 -27.64 -11.43
CA VAL A 110 18.16 -28.63 -12.51
C VAL A 110 19.51 -28.87 -13.19
N ARG A 111 20.24 -27.79 -13.52
CA ARG A 111 21.57 -27.88 -14.13
C ARG A 111 22.55 -28.63 -13.22
N SER A 112 22.56 -28.31 -11.93
CA SER A 112 23.44 -28.95 -10.95
C SER A 112 23.15 -30.44 -10.81
N LYS A 113 21.86 -30.83 -10.76
CA LYS A 113 21.46 -32.24 -10.72
C LYS A 113 21.83 -32.99 -12.00
N ARG A 114 21.66 -32.36 -13.17
CA ARG A 114 22.09 -32.95 -14.45
C ARG A 114 23.60 -33.17 -14.50
N LEU A 115 24.40 -32.19 -14.07
CA LEU A 115 25.85 -32.30 -14.03
C LEU A 115 26.31 -33.40 -13.07
N GLN A 116 25.73 -33.47 -11.87
CA GLN A 116 26.00 -34.53 -10.90
C GLN A 116 25.68 -35.92 -11.46
N ALA A 117 24.54 -36.08 -12.13
CA ALA A 117 24.17 -37.35 -12.76
C ALA A 117 25.13 -37.77 -13.88
N MET A 118 25.62 -36.81 -14.69
CA MET A 118 26.60 -37.08 -15.74
C MET A 118 27.96 -37.46 -15.17
N GLN A 119 28.43 -36.76 -14.13
CA GLN A 119 29.68 -37.11 -13.44
C GLN A 119 29.59 -38.49 -12.78
N ALA A 120 28.46 -38.82 -12.14
CA ALA A 120 28.24 -40.15 -11.57
C ALA A 120 28.27 -41.26 -12.63
N ARG A 121 27.67 -41.02 -13.82
CA ARG A 121 27.75 -41.95 -14.95
C ARG A 121 29.18 -42.12 -15.47
N GLN A 122 29.94 -41.03 -15.59
CA GLN A 122 31.34 -41.07 -16.01
C GLN A 122 32.21 -41.84 -15.00
N LEU A 123 31.97 -41.65 -13.70
CA LEU A 123 32.65 -42.39 -12.64
C LEU A 123 32.32 -43.90 -12.71
N ALA A 124 31.04 -44.26 -12.84
CA ALA A 124 30.61 -45.65 -12.94
C ALA A 124 31.16 -46.37 -14.20
N ALA A 125 31.23 -45.67 -15.33
CA ALA A 125 31.83 -46.19 -16.56
C ALA A 125 33.34 -46.44 -16.42
N ARG A 126 34.04 -45.66 -15.58
CA ARG A 126 35.48 -45.84 -15.32
C ARG A 126 35.78 -46.89 -14.25
N ILE A 127 34.93 -46.99 -13.22
CA ILE A 127 35.10 -47.98 -12.14
C ILE A 127 34.62 -49.38 -12.57
N GLY A 128 33.78 -49.49 -13.60
CA GLY A 128 33.27 -50.77 -14.06
C GLY A 128 32.46 -51.44 -12.95
N LEU A 129 31.29 -50.88 -12.63
CA LEU A 129 30.31 -51.52 -11.75
C LEU A 129 29.78 -52.80 -12.44
N VAL A 130 30.58 -53.86 -12.42
CA VAL A 130 30.22 -55.22 -12.84
C VAL A 130 29.14 -55.70 -11.89
N ARG A 131 27.97 -56.00 -12.43
CA ARG A 131 26.90 -56.70 -11.72
C ARG A 131 27.50 -58.01 -11.19
N PRO A 132 27.49 -58.30 -9.86
CA PRO A 132 27.92 -59.61 -9.40
C PRO A 132 26.98 -60.63 -10.04
N THR A 133 27.52 -61.41 -10.97
CA THR A 133 26.88 -62.65 -11.43
C THR A 133 26.73 -63.53 -10.19
N PRO A 134 25.52 -64.01 -9.85
CA PRO A 134 25.39 -65.00 -8.79
C PRO A 134 26.17 -66.25 -9.22
N GLU A 135 27.28 -66.51 -8.54
CA GLU A 135 28.07 -67.75 -8.62
C GLU A 135 27.17 -68.95 -8.30
N GLY A 136 26.56 -69.58 -9.30
CA GLY A 136 25.75 -70.76 -9.01
C GLY A 136 25.35 -71.69 -10.16
N TRP A 137 25.68 -71.38 -11.42
CA TRP A 137 25.15 -72.14 -12.57
C TRP A 137 26.22 -72.50 -13.60
N ALA A 138 27.43 -72.82 -13.15
CA ALA A 138 28.50 -73.36 -14.01
C ALA A 138 29.20 -74.54 -13.31
N ALA A 139 28.44 -75.58 -13.01
CA ALA A 139 28.97 -76.93 -12.79
C ALA A 139 27.86 -77.93 -13.14
N GLY A 140 28.07 -78.67 -14.22
CA GLY A 140 27.16 -79.68 -14.78
C GLY A 140 27.57 -80.01 -16.20
#